data_AF-A0A418KTL7-F1
#
_entry.id   AF-A0A418KTL7-F1
#
_cell.length_a   1.000
_cell.length_b   1.000
_cell.length_c   1.000
_cell.angle_alpha   90.00
_cell.angle_beta   90.00
_cell.angle_gamma   90.00
#
_symmetry.space_group_name_H-M   'P 1'
#
loop_
_entity.id
_entity.type
_entity.pdbx_description
1 polymer ?
#
loop_
_entity_poly.entity_id
_entity_poly.type
_entity_poly.pdbx_seq_one_letter_code
_entity_poly.pdbx_strand_id
1 'polypeptide(L)'
;MALLRGDLATADDLHERARLLGAAAAARDRSGAPLPPAERGDVDRITAAAAAVLGRAGFEAEFAAGRLLRPDAVDALLRPAAARVPGSR
;
A
#
# COMPACT_ATOMS: atom_id res chain seq x y z
N MET A 1 9.06 -23.16 13.25
CA MET A 1 8.95 -22.15 14.33
C MET A 1 10.10 -21.17 14.19
N ALA A 2 10.03 -20.30 13.18
CA ALA A 2 11.02 -19.26 12.92
C ALA A 2 10.29 -17.91 12.80
N LEU A 3 10.47 -17.09 13.84
CA LEU A 3 10.66 -15.63 13.76
C LEU A 3 9.49 -14.79 13.21
N LEU A 4 8.51 -14.58 14.09
CA LEU A 4 7.38 -13.64 14.08
C LEU A 4 7.68 -12.16 13.73
N ARG A 5 8.90 -11.79 13.32
CA ARG A 5 9.24 -10.40 12.98
C ARG A 5 9.29 -10.14 11.46
N GLY A 6 9.58 -11.17 10.66
CA GLY A 6 9.63 -11.05 9.20
C GLY A 6 8.24 -11.05 8.57
N ASP A 7 7.40 -12.00 8.99
CA ASP A 7 6.07 -12.23 8.40
C ASP A 7 5.06 -11.10 8.71
N LEU A 8 5.08 -10.61 9.96
CA LEU A 8 4.26 -9.45 10.36
C LEU A 8 4.75 -8.16 9.70
N ALA A 9 6.06 -7.95 9.58
CA ALA A 9 6.59 -6.79 8.86
C ALA A 9 6.23 -6.83 7.37
N THR A 10 6.22 -8.02 6.74
CA THR A 10 5.73 -8.17 5.37
C THR A 10 4.21 -8.00 5.28
N ALA A 11 3.45 -8.43 6.28
CA ALA A 11 2.01 -8.21 6.32
C ALA A 11 1.67 -6.71 6.46
N ASP A 12 2.34 -5.98 7.35
CA ASP A 12 2.17 -4.53 7.52
C ASP A 12 2.56 -3.77 6.24
N ASP A 13 3.67 -4.15 5.60
CA ASP A 13 4.11 -3.60 4.30
C ASP A 13 3.04 -3.84 3.21
N LEU A 14 2.37 -4.99 3.23
CA LEU A 14 1.29 -5.28 2.29
C LEU A 14 -0.02 -4.51 2.59
N HIS A 15 -0.33 -4.22 3.85
CA HIS A 15 -1.43 -3.30 4.20
C HIS A 15 -1.12 -1.87 3.70
N GLU A 16 0.10 -1.37 3.94
CA GLU A 16 0.54 -0.05 3.47
C GLU A 16 0.52 0.03 1.93
N ARG A 17 0.98 -1.02 1.24
CA ARG A 17 0.90 -1.13 -0.22
C ARG A 17 -0.54 -1.14 -0.73
N ALA A 18 -1.46 -1.85 -0.08
CA ALA A 18 -2.88 -1.85 -0.47
C ALA A 18 -3.49 -0.44 -0.35
N ARG A 19 -3.15 0.31 0.72
CA ARG A 19 -3.55 1.72 0.87
C ARG A 19 -2.96 2.61 -0.23
N LEU A 20 -1.69 2.44 -0.55
CA LEU A 20 -1.03 3.21 -1.62
C LEU A 20 -1.66 2.93 -2.98
N LEU A 21 -2.03 1.67 -3.29
CA LEU A 21 -2.76 1.33 -4.51
C LEU A 21 -4.12 2.04 -4.58
N GLY A 22 -4.86 2.07 -3.47
CA GLY A 22 -6.13 2.80 -3.37
C GLY A 22 -5.95 4.30 -3.59
N ALA A 23 -4.95 4.91 -2.96
CA ALA A 23 -4.65 6.33 -3.13
C ALA A 23 -4.28 6.66 -4.58
N ALA A 24 -3.43 5.84 -5.21
CA ALA A 24 -3.03 6.00 -6.60
C ALA A 24 -4.22 5.83 -7.56
N ALA A 25 -5.14 4.90 -7.29
CA ALA A 25 -6.37 4.75 -8.06
C ALA A 25 -7.24 6.01 -7.97
N ALA A 26 -7.47 6.54 -6.76
CA ALA A 26 -8.23 7.77 -6.56
C ALA A 26 -7.56 8.99 -7.24
N ALA A 27 -6.23 9.07 -7.24
CA ALA A 27 -5.50 10.12 -7.94
C ALA A 27 -5.70 10.06 -9.47
N ARG A 28 -5.70 8.85 -10.04
CA ARG A 28 -5.99 8.62 -11.47
C ARG A 28 -7.43 8.98 -11.83
N ASP A 29 -8.40 8.58 -11.00
CA ASP A 29 -9.82 8.93 -11.19
C ASP A 29 -10.02 10.45 -11.21
N ARG A 30 -9.33 11.19 -10.33
CA ARG A 30 -9.42 12.66 -10.24
C ARG A 30 -8.71 13.37 -11.40
N SER A 31 -7.59 12.84 -11.89
CA SER A 31 -6.84 13.45 -12.99
C SER A 31 -7.36 13.05 -14.38
N GLY A 32 -8.19 12.00 -14.46
CA GLY A 32 -8.61 11.39 -15.72
C GLY A 32 -7.48 10.63 -16.43
N ALA A 33 -6.32 10.46 -15.79
CA ALA A 33 -5.17 9.79 -16.38
C ALA A 33 -5.28 8.26 -16.16
N PRO A 34 -5.32 7.45 -17.23
CA PRO A 34 -5.31 6.00 -17.08
C PRO A 34 -3.96 5.50 -16.54
N LEU A 35 -3.96 4.30 -15.96
CA LEU A 35 -2.74 3.61 -15.55
C LEU A 35 -1.83 3.35 -16.76
N PRO A 36 -0.57 3.82 -16.78
CA PRO A 36 0.36 3.57 -17.86
C PRO A 36 0.58 2.06 -18.07
N PRO A 37 0.75 1.58 -19.32
CA PRO A 37 0.99 0.16 -19.61
C PRO A 37 2.18 -0.44 -18.87
N ALA A 38 3.26 0.34 -18.73
CA ALA A 38 4.47 -0.09 -18.05
C ALA A 38 4.26 -0.39 -16.55
N GLU A 39 3.27 0.25 -15.92
CA GLU A 39 2.98 0.12 -14.48
C GLU A 39 1.99 -1.01 -14.18
N ARG A 40 1.24 -1.50 -15.17
CA ARG A 40 0.18 -2.52 -14.97
C ARG A 40 0.71 -3.79 -14.32
N GLY A 41 1.84 -4.31 -14.81
CA GLY A 41 2.43 -5.54 -14.28
C GLY A 41 2.84 -5.42 -12.81
N ASP A 42 3.29 -4.25 -12.36
CA ASP A 42 3.67 -4.03 -10.97
C ASP A 42 2.44 -3.88 -10.06
N VAL A 43 1.42 -3.15 -10.51
CA VAL A 43 0.13 -3.03 -9.81
C VAL A 43 -0.52 -4.39 -9.62
N ASP A 44 -0.55 -5.22 -10.66
CA ASP A 44 -1.13 -6.56 -10.61
C ASP A 44 -0.35 -7.47 -9.66
N ARG A 45 0.99 -7.43 -9.71
CA ARG A 45 1.85 -8.23 -8.82
C ARG A 45 1.64 -7.86 -7.35
N ILE A 46 1.59 -6.58 -7.03
CA ILE A 46 1.38 -6.10 -5.66
C ILE A 46 -0.04 -6.41 -5.19
N THR A 47 -1.04 -6.25 -6.07
CA THR A 47 -2.43 -6.61 -5.77
C THR A 47 -2.56 -8.09 -5.44
N ALA A 48 -1.96 -8.97 -6.24
CA ALA A 48 -1.97 -10.40 -6.01
C ALA A 48 -1.26 -10.78 -4.70
N ALA A 49 -0.09 -10.21 -4.44
CA ALA A 49 0.66 -10.44 -3.20
C ALA A 49 -0.13 -10.00 -1.96
N ALA A 50 -0.71 -8.80 -1.99
CA ALA A 50 -1.50 -8.28 -0.88
C ALA A 50 -2.77 -9.11 -0.66
N ALA A 51 -3.50 -9.48 -1.71
CA ALA A 51 -4.68 -10.34 -1.59
C ALA A 51 -4.35 -11.74 -1.05
N ALA A 52 -3.18 -12.29 -1.38
CA ALA A 52 -2.74 -13.60 -0.88
C ALA A 52 -2.44 -13.59 0.63
N VAL A 53 -1.86 -12.50 1.15
CA VAL A 53 -1.48 -12.39 2.57
C VAL A 53 -2.62 -11.85 3.43
N LEU A 54 -3.30 -10.80 2.98
CA LEU A 54 -4.37 -10.13 3.74
C LEU A 54 -5.73 -10.83 3.60
N GLY A 55 -5.84 -11.74 2.63
CA GLY A 55 -7.12 -12.18 2.11
C GLY A 55 -7.81 -11.09 1.29
N ARG A 56 -8.82 -11.50 0.51
CA ARG A 56 -9.51 -10.59 -0.41
C ARG A 56 -10.22 -9.44 0.31
N ALA A 57 -10.94 -9.74 1.39
CA ALA A 57 -11.67 -8.73 2.17
C ALA A 57 -10.72 -7.74 2.87
N GLY A 58 -9.59 -8.22 3.39
CA GLY A 58 -8.57 -7.36 4.00
C GLY A 58 -7.96 -6.42 2.97
N PHE A 59 -7.59 -6.94 1.79
CA PHE A 59 -7.12 -6.11 0.68
C PHE A 59 -8.14 -5.04 0.27
N GLU A 60 -9.41 -5.41 0.09
CA GLU A 60 -10.46 -4.47 -0.31
C GLU A 60 -10.70 -3.36 0.72
N ALA A 61 -10.64 -3.70 2.01
CA ALA A 61 -10.77 -2.73 3.09
C ALA A 61 -9.63 -1.70 3.07
N GLU A 62 -8.38 -2.18 2.94
CA GLU A 62 -7.20 -1.31 2.90
C GLU A 62 -7.13 -0.48 1.63
N PHE A 63 -7.50 -1.06 0.48
CA PHE A 63 -7.64 -0.33 -0.77
C PHE A 63 -8.69 0.77 -0.67
N ALA A 64 -9.87 0.48 -0.09
CA ALA A 64 -10.91 1.47 0.14
C ALA A 64 -10.45 2.58 1.09
N ALA A 65 -9.76 2.25 2.17
CA ALA A 65 -9.16 3.23 3.07
C ALA A 65 -8.15 4.12 2.34
N GLY A 66 -7.32 3.53 1.47
CA GLY A 66 -6.39 4.23 0.60
C GLY A 66 -7.05 5.26 -0.32
N ARG A 67 -8.20 4.94 -0.91
CA ARG A 67 -8.95 5.87 -1.78
C ARG A 67 -9.42 7.14 -1.07
N LEU A 68 -9.56 7.09 0.26
CA LEU A 68 -9.99 8.20 1.09
C LEU A 68 -8.83 9.08 1.58
N LEU A 69 -7.57 8.68 1.32
CA LEU A 69 -6.42 9.45 1.77
C LEU A 69 -6.31 10.80 1.05
N ARG A 70 -5.89 11.80 1.82
CA ARG A 70 -5.43 13.08 1.29
C ARG A 70 -3.98 12.94 0.80
N PRO A 71 -3.53 13.75 -0.19
CA PRO A 71 -2.16 13.67 -0.71
C PRO A 71 -1.07 13.66 0.38
N ASP A 72 -1.14 14.55 1.37
CA ASP A 72 -0.15 14.61 2.46
C ASP A 72 -0.02 13.31 3.27
N ALA A 73 -1.13 12.55 3.39
CA ALA A 73 -1.13 11.28 4.08
C ALA A 73 -0.48 10.17 3.24
N VAL A 74 -0.54 10.27 1.91
CA VAL A 74 0.15 9.37 0.98
C VAL A 74 1.66 9.56 1.08
N ASP A 75 2.13 10.81 1.16
CA ASP A 75 3.54 11.13 1.31
C ASP A 75 4.16 10.55 2.60
N ALA A 76 3.35 10.45 3.67
CA ALA A 76 3.76 9.81 4.91
C ALA A 76 3.90 8.29 4.80
N LEU A 77 3.18 7.66 3.86
CA LEU A 77 3.25 6.22 3.57
C LEU A 77 4.39 5.88 2.58
N LEU A 78 4.74 6.82 1.70
CA LEU A 78 5.86 6.65 0.76
C LEU A 78 7.23 6.80 1.42
N ARG A 79 7.30 7.48 2.56
CA ARG A 79 8.55 7.57 3.33
C ARG A 79 8.95 6.18 3.83
N PRO A 80 10.13 5.67 3.48
CA PRO A 80 10.54 4.32 3.85
C PRO A 80 10.54 4.16 5.37
N ALA A 81 10.13 2.99 5.86
CA ALA A 81 10.08 2.67 7.28
C ALA A 81 11.43 2.90 8.00
N ALA A 82 12.56 2.79 7.29
CA ALA A 82 13.90 3.09 7.81
C ALA A 82 14.15 4.59 8.11
N ALA A 83 13.37 5.50 7.52
CA ALA A 83 13.41 6.94 7.81
C ALA A 83 12.45 7.35 8.95
N ARG A 84 11.61 6.43 9.45
CA ARG A 84 10.76 6.63 10.63
C ARG A 84 11.57 6.37 11.91
N VAL A 85 12.72 7.04 12.09
CA VAL A 85 13.43 7.00 13.38
C VAL A 85 12.56 7.71 14.41
N PRO A 86 12.10 7.05 15.49
CA PRO A 86 11.47 7.76 16.60
C PRO A 86 12.55 8.65 17.22
N GLY A 87 12.32 9.96 17.23
CA GLY A 87 13.19 10.89 17.94
C GLY A 87 13.34 10.45 19.39
N SER A 88 14.55 10.04 19.75
CA SER A 88 14.96 9.76 21.11
C SER A 88 14.72 10.99 21.98
N ARG A 89 13.90 10.83 23.02
CA ARG A 89 13.99 11.60 24.24
C ARG A 89 14.14 10.63 25.40
#